data_AF-A0A7S0K2X7-F1
#
_entry.id   AF-A0A7S0K2X7-F1
#
_cell.length_a   1.000
_cell.length_b   1.000
_cell.length_c   1.000
_cell.angle_alpha   90.00
_cell.angle_beta   90.00
_cell.angle_gamma   90.00
#
_symmetry.space_group_name_H-M   'P 1'
#
loop_
_entity.id
_entity.type
_entity.pdbx_description
1 polymer ?
#
loop_
_entity_poly.entity_id
_entity_poly.type
_entity_poly.pdbx_seq_one_letter_code
_entity_poly.pdbx_strand_id
1 'polypeptide(L)'
;PLPVLVATGPLTNVALLLRCRPDVVTRGSLTRVVIMGGSTGLGNTSPAAEFNIEVDPHAAAVVFEAARPGAFEAEADSALGAAGGAASGAAFDHVSVAMVPLDVTHTAIFGREQAARVAAMGEARGTPPDGWRWRAGAGEGVPAMLLGLLSFFADTYARVFGFKLGPPVHDPCALLLALRPGLFACKQSRVIVEREGVCAGRTVVDVLGVMAPPDAEGAASAGGAAVDPAAAARTGSAGADAAGSAATGAASFRGAAGLWAAAPVVSVATEMDVGAFWDAMLEAAAAVDRVSPLSLEPAAKEASA
;
A
#
# COMPACT_ATOMS: atom_id res chain seq x y z
N PRO A 1 -7.98 19.35 8.05
CA PRO A 1 -7.84 17.94 7.64
C PRO A 1 -7.89 17.00 8.85
N LEU A 2 -8.64 15.90 8.73
CA LEU A 2 -8.64 14.86 9.77
C LEU A 2 -7.23 14.22 9.85
N PRO A 3 -6.78 13.76 11.03
CA PRO A 3 -5.46 13.16 11.18
C PRO A 3 -5.34 11.85 10.39
N VAL A 4 -4.24 11.70 9.65
CA VAL A 4 -3.91 10.47 8.92
C VAL A 4 -2.58 9.95 9.44
N LEU A 5 -2.55 8.67 9.83
CA LEU A 5 -1.33 7.96 10.17
C LEU A 5 -0.78 7.28 8.92
N VAL A 6 0.44 7.64 8.50
CA VAL A 6 1.13 6.97 7.39
C VAL A 6 2.19 6.03 7.98
N ALA A 7 2.02 4.73 7.76
CA ALA A 7 2.92 3.69 8.24
C ALA A 7 3.70 3.09 7.07
N THR A 8 5.02 3.25 7.07
CA THR A 8 5.92 2.74 6.02
C THR A 8 6.95 1.73 6.52
N GLY A 9 6.73 1.21 7.73
CA GLY A 9 7.52 0.15 8.34
C GLY A 9 6.62 -0.94 8.95
N PRO A 10 7.20 -1.90 9.70
CA PRO A 10 6.44 -2.92 10.41
C PRO A 10 5.37 -2.32 11.33
N LEU A 11 4.20 -2.97 11.37
CA LEU A 11 2.99 -2.38 11.95
C LEU A 11 2.88 -2.52 13.48
N THR A 12 3.94 -2.97 14.15
CA THR A 12 3.97 -3.23 15.60
C THR A 12 3.49 -2.03 16.42
N ASN A 13 4.02 -0.83 16.13
CA ASN A 13 3.62 0.38 16.88
C ASN A 13 2.16 0.78 16.62
N VAL A 14 1.66 0.56 15.40
CA VAL A 14 0.27 0.86 15.04
C VAL A 14 -0.67 -0.11 15.74
N ALA A 15 -0.36 -1.40 15.72
CA ALA A 15 -1.13 -2.42 16.43
C ALA A 15 -1.16 -2.17 17.95
N LEU A 16 -0.03 -1.81 18.55
CA LEU A 16 0.04 -1.43 19.96
C LEU A 16 -0.80 -0.19 20.27
N LEU A 17 -0.76 0.84 19.41
CA LEU A 17 -1.62 2.01 19.57
C LEU A 17 -3.10 1.63 19.58
N LEU A 18 -3.54 0.83 18.60
CA LEU A 18 -4.95 0.42 18.47
C LEU A 18 -5.41 -0.48 19.63
N ARG A 19 -4.53 -1.37 20.13
CA ARG A 19 -4.85 -2.27 21.25
C ARG A 19 -4.79 -1.59 22.61
N CYS A 20 -3.78 -0.76 22.86
CA CYS A 20 -3.56 -0.14 24.16
C CYS A 20 -4.33 1.18 24.33
N ARG A 21 -4.67 1.86 23.23
CA ARG A 21 -5.35 3.16 23.23
C ARG A 21 -6.51 3.19 22.22
N PRO A 22 -7.51 2.29 22.34
CA PRO A 22 -8.68 2.30 21.45
C PRO A 22 -9.47 3.62 21.53
N ASP A 23 -9.27 4.41 22.58
CA ASP A 23 -9.85 5.74 22.74
C ASP A 23 -9.44 6.73 21.64
N VAL A 24 -8.27 6.56 21.00
CA VAL A 24 -7.86 7.43 19.88
C VAL A 24 -8.77 7.26 18.66
N VAL A 25 -9.31 6.06 18.47
CA VAL A 25 -10.29 5.79 17.41
C VAL A 25 -11.64 6.31 17.86
N THR A 26 -12.18 5.86 19.01
CA THR A 26 -13.53 6.26 19.48
C THR A 26 -13.74 7.76 19.66
N ARG A 27 -12.68 8.53 19.93
CA ARG A 27 -12.70 10.00 20.02
C ARG A 27 -12.46 10.72 18.69
N GLY A 28 -12.25 9.99 17.59
CA GLY A 28 -11.96 10.55 16.27
C GLY A 28 -10.58 11.20 16.13
N SER A 29 -9.64 10.89 17.04
CA SER A 29 -8.26 11.40 16.97
C SER A 29 -7.40 10.66 15.94
N LEU A 30 -7.78 9.44 15.60
CA LEU A 30 -7.24 8.66 14.49
C LEU A 30 -8.40 8.16 13.65
N THR A 31 -8.56 8.72 12.46
CA THR A 31 -9.63 8.32 11.55
C THR A 31 -9.13 7.53 10.35
N ARG A 32 -7.83 7.64 10.03
CA ARG A 32 -7.23 6.97 8.86
C ARG A 32 -5.83 6.43 9.12
N VAL A 33 -5.57 5.24 8.58
CA VAL A 33 -4.24 4.65 8.47
C VAL A 33 -3.95 4.33 7.01
N VAL A 34 -2.83 4.82 6.48
CA VAL A 34 -2.32 4.45 5.16
C VAL A 34 -1.03 3.67 5.35
N ILE A 35 -0.97 2.48 4.78
CA ILE A 35 0.10 1.51 4.95
C ILE A 35 0.84 1.39 3.62
N MET A 36 2.16 1.57 3.62
CA MET A 36 3.01 0.96 2.60
C MET A 36 3.33 -0.45 3.08
N GLY A 37 2.81 -1.45 2.37
CA GLY A 37 3.07 -2.84 2.71
C GLY A 37 2.11 -3.81 2.03
N GLY A 38 2.48 -5.09 2.08
CA GLY A 38 1.71 -6.17 1.47
C GLY A 38 1.89 -6.30 -0.04
N SER A 39 1.32 -7.36 -0.59
CA SER A 39 1.24 -7.61 -2.03
C SER A 39 0.01 -8.46 -2.36
N THR A 40 -0.63 -8.16 -3.50
CA THR A 40 -1.65 -9.03 -4.08
C THR A 40 -1.03 -10.18 -4.90
N GLY A 41 0.21 -10.01 -5.36
CA GLY A 41 0.98 -10.89 -6.22
C GLY A 41 2.18 -11.53 -5.51
N LEU A 42 3.41 -11.15 -5.88
CA LEU A 42 4.64 -11.70 -5.30
C LEU A 42 5.17 -10.84 -4.15
N GLY A 43 5.73 -11.49 -3.13
CA GLY A 43 6.49 -10.84 -2.06
C GLY A 43 7.88 -10.36 -2.50
N ASN A 44 8.57 -9.65 -1.60
CA ASN A 44 9.97 -9.21 -1.80
C ASN A 44 10.94 -9.78 -0.75
N THR A 45 10.46 -10.22 0.41
CA THR A 45 11.29 -10.80 1.48
C THR A 45 11.26 -12.32 1.38
N SER A 46 10.05 -12.87 1.23
CA SER A 46 9.80 -14.22 0.76
C SER A 46 9.02 -14.18 -0.56
N PRO A 47 8.88 -15.31 -1.28
CA PRO A 47 8.02 -15.35 -2.47
C PRO A 47 6.56 -14.96 -2.18
N ALA A 48 6.11 -15.13 -0.93
CA ALA A 48 4.72 -14.89 -0.53
C ALA A 48 4.50 -13.50 0.08
N ALA A 49 5.47 -12.97 0.82
CA ALA A 49 5.25 -11.82 1.70
C ALA A 49 6.18 -10.63 1.45
N GLU A 50 5.60 -9.46 1.68
CA GLU A 50 6.29 -8.17 1.65
C GLU A 50 6.90 -7.90 3.02
N PHE A 51 8.08 -7.26 3.04
CA PHE A 51 8.90 -7.00 4.21
C PHE A 51 8.14 -6.48 5.45
N ASN A 52 7.41 -5.37 5.33
CA ASN A 52 6.74 -4.74 6.47
C ASN A 52 5.69 -5.66 7.11
N ILE A 53 4.99 -6.45 6.30
CA ILE A 53 4.01 -7.42 6.80
C ILE A 53 4.70 -8.69 7.33
N GLU A 54 5.76 -9.16 6.68
CA GLU A 54 6.50 -10.37 7.08
C GLU A 54 7.24 -10.20 8.42
N VAL A 55 7.76 -8.99 8.70
CA VAL A 55 8.47 -8.72 9.96
C VAL A 55 7.55 -8.84 11.17
N ASP A 56 6.27 -8.45 11.05
CA ASP A 56 5.28 -8.61 12.13
C ASP A 56 3.87 -8.91 11.57
N PRO A 57 3.61 -10.16 11.15
CA PRO A 57 2.33 -10.56 10.56
C PRO A 57 1.17 -10.46 11.56
N HIS A 58 1.46 -10.62 12.85
CA HIS A 58 0.46 -10.52 13.90
C HIS A 58 0.01 -9.07 14.10
N ALA A 59 0.95 -8.12 14.14
CA ALA A 59 0.61 -6.70 14.20
C ALA A 59 -0.14 -6.25 12.95
N ALA A 60 0.27 -6.71 11.78
CA ALA A 60 -0.46 -6.44 10.55
C ALA A 60 -1.90 -6.93 10.65
N ALA A 61 -2.14 -8.18 11.02
CA ALA A 61 -3.49 -8.72 11.20
C ALA A 61 -4.35 -7.84 12.13
N VAL A 62 -3.80 -7.37 13.26
CA VAL A 62 -4.50 -6.45 14.17
C VAL A 62 -4.90 -5.14 13.48
N VAL A 63 -4.02 -4.54 12.68
CA VAL A 63 -4.32 -3.29 11.97
C VAL A 63 -5.37 -3.50 10.88
N PHE A 64 -5.28 -4.58 10.11
CA PHE A 64 -6.30 -4.92 9.10
C PHE A 64 -7.66 -5.22 9.77
N GLU A 65 -7.70 -5.97 10.87
CA GLU A 65 -8.91 -6.27 11.65
C GLU A 65 -9.59 -5.00 12.21
N ALA A 66 -8.85 -3.92 12.43
CA ALA A 66 -9.39 -2.64 12.86
C ALA A 66 -10.05 -1.82 11.73
N ALA A 67 -9.99 -2.29 10.48
CA ALA A 67 -10.55 -1.62 9.33
C ALA A 67 -12.08 -1.72 9.26
N ARG A 68 -12.73 -0.62 8.83
CA ARG A 68 -14.14 -0.62 8.40
C ARG A 68 -14.24 -0.66 6.87
N PRO A 69 -15.29 -1.30 6.31
CA PRO A 69 -15.69 -1.09 4.92
C PRO A 69 -16.04 0.40 4.71
N GLY A 70 -15.41 1.03 3.73
CA GLY A 70 -15.66 2.44 3.42
C GLY A 70 -14.61 2.98 2.44
N ALA A 71 -15.07 3.73 1.44
CA ALA A 71 -14.14 4.35 0.50
C ALA A 71 -13.26 5.38 1.24
N PHE A 72 -11.94 5.24 1.12
CA PHE A 72 -10.96 6.19 1.65
C PHE A 72 -11.26 7.65 1.21
N GLU A 73 -11.95 7.81 0.07
CA GLU A 73 -12.42 9.08 -0.48
C GLU A 73 -13.74 9.59 0.11
N ALA A 74 -14.72 8.73 0.43
CA ALA A 74 -16.08 9.16 0.80
C ALA A 74 -16.16 9.88 2.16
N GLU A 75 -15.20 9.64 3.04
CA GLU A 75 -15.11 10.34 4.34
C GLU A 75 -14.35 11.67 4.26
N ALA A 76 -13.62 11.95 3.17
CA ALA A 76 -12.76 13.14 3.08
C ALA A 76 -13.58 14.42 2.91
N ASP A 77 -14.69 14.33 2.16
CA ASP A 77 -15.54 15.48 1.84
C ASP A 77 -16.74 15.62 2.77
N SER A 78 -17.30 14.52 3.30
CA SER A 78 -18.51 14.57 4.13
C SER A 78 -18.28 15.14 5.53
N ALA A 79 -17.07 15.03 6.08
CA ALA A 79 -16.72 15.61 7.39
C ALA A 79 -16.39 17.12 7.33
N LEU A 80 -16.09 17.67 6.15
CA LEU A 80 -15.73 19.08 6.00
C LEU A 80 -16.96 20.01 5.94
N GLY A 81 -18.12 19.49 5.52
CA GLY A 81 -19.39 20.22 5.47
C GLY A 81 -20.14 20.32 6.80
N ALA A 82 -19.74 19.54 7.81
CA ALA A 82 -20.41 19.47 9.12
C ALA A 82 -19.72 20.31 10.21
N ALA A 83 -18.67 21.09 9.89
CA ALA A 83 -17.95 21.94 10.83
C ALA A 83 -18.69 23.25 11.22
N GLY A 84 -20.03 23.21 11.22
CA GLY A 84 -20.91 24.31 11.65
C GLY A 84 -22.10 23.87 12.51
N GLY A 85 -22.21 22.58 12.84
CA GLY A 85 -23.26 22.03 13.70
C GLY A 85 -22.68 20.95 14.60
N ALA A 86 -23.15 20.90 15.85
CA ALA A 86 -22.70 19.96 16.88
C ALA A 86 -22.36 18.57 16.31
N ALA A 87 -21.13 18.12 16.57
CA ALA A 87 -20.66 16.78 16.23
C ALA A 87 -21.75 15.76 16.59
N SER A 88 -22.36 15.13 15.57
CA SER A 88 -23.24 14.00 15.84
C SER A 88 -22.37 12.93 16.49
N GLY A 89 -22.76 12.52 17.69
CA GLY A 89 -22.01 11.60 18.55
C GLY A 89 -22.01 10.16 18.05
N ALA A 90 -21.56 9.91 16.83
CA ALA A 90 -21.16 8.57 16.43
C ALA A 90 -19.76 8.31 17.01
N ALA A 91 -19.68 7.46 18.03
CA ALA A 91 -18.41 6.91 18.47
C ALA A 91 -17.78 6.16 17.28
N PHE A 92 -16.55 6.52 16.92
CA PHE A 92 -15.82 5.80 15.88
C PHE A 92 -15.25 4.51 16.47
N ASP A 93 -15.94 3.37 16.37
CA ASP A 93 -15.36 2.13 16.93
C ASP A 93 -14.24 1.52 16.06
N HIS A 94 -14.07 1.99 14.81
CA HIS A 94 -13.06 1.48 13.88
C HIS A 94 -12.43 2.60 13.02
N VAL A 95 -11.35 2.28 12.30
CA VAL A 95 -10.55 3.21 11.50
C VAL A 95 -10.61 2.87 10.01
N SER A 96 -10.50 3.86 9.12
CA SER A 96 -10.37 3.62 7.68
C SER A 96 -8.93 3.24 7.35
N VAL A 97 -8.71 2.06 6.76
CA VAL A 97 -7.37 1.54 6.41
C VAL A 97 -7.21 1.50 4.90
N ALA A 98 -6.08 2.02 4.41
CA ALA A 98 -5.64 1.87 3.03
C ALA A 98 -4.29 1.18 2.96
N MET A 99 -4.13 0.29 1.99
CA MET A 99 -2.90 -0.47 1.73
C MET A 99 -2.36 -0.10 0.35
N VAL A 100 -1.09 0.27 0.29
CA VAL A 100 -0.33 0.46 -0.96
C VAL A 100 0.64 -0.71 -1.14
N PRO A 101 0.25 -1.73 -1.94
CA PRO A 101 1.02 -2.96 -2.07
C PRO A 101 2.22 -2.83 -3.01
N LEU A 102 3.10 -3.84 -3.02
CA LEU A 102 4.19 -3.99 -3.98
C LEU A 102 3.73 -3.86 -5.44
N ASP A 103 2.54 -4.39 -5.75
CA ASP A 103 1.93 -4.35 -7.09
C ASP A 103 1.82 -2.92 -7.64
N VAL A 104 1.59 -1.94 -6.74
CA VAL A 104 1.58 -0.51 -7.09
C VAL A 104 2.97 0.09 -6.94
N THR A 105 3.65 -0.12 -5.81
CA THR A 105 4.93 0.55 -5.54
C THR A 105 6.06 0.11 -6.48
N HIS A 106 5.99 -1.08 -7.07
CA HIS A 106 6.92 -1.54 -8.12
C HIS A 106 6.75 -0.81 -9.46
N THR A 107 5.74 0.04 -9.61
CA THR A 107 5.62 0.97 -10.74
C THR A 107 6.33 2.30 -10.49
N ALA A 108 6.62 2.63 -9.23
CA ALA A 108 7.31 3.85 -8.80
C ALA A 108 8.84 3.73 -8.96
N ILE A 109 9.31 3.45 -10.18
CA ILE A 109 10.73 3.19 -10.44
C ILE A 109 11.51 4.49 -10.61
N PHE A 110 12.58 4.65 -9.82
CA PHE A 110 13.55 5.72 -10.02
C PHE A 110 14.50 5.37 -11.18
N GLY A 111 14.06 5.66 -12.39
CA GLY A 111 14.79 5.37 -13.62
C GLY A 111 15.70 6.49 -14.09
N ARG A 112 16.30 6.31 -15.27
CA ARG A 112 17.20 7.29 -15.90
C ARG A 112 16.55 8.66 -16.09
N GLU A 113 15.28 8.69 -16.47
CA GLU A 113 14.54 9.93 -16.70
C GLU A 113 14.38 10.72 -15.39
N GLN A 114 13.88 10.06 -14.34
CA GLN A 114 13.68 10.67 -13.03
C GLN A 114 15.01 11.18 -12.48
N ALA A 115 16.06 10.41 -12.65
CA ALA A 115 17.37 10.77 -12.17
C ALA A 115 18.02 11.91 -12.96
N ALA A 116 17.77 12.01 -14.27
CA ALA A 116 18.13 13.18 -15.08
C ALA A 116 17.34 14.42 -14.64
N ARG A 117 16.05 14.28 -14.32
CA ARG A 117 15.22 15.38 -13.78
C ARG A 117 15.76 15.85 -12.42
N VAL A 118 16.15 14.95 -11.52
CA VAL A 118 16.81 15.31 -10.25
C VAL A 118 18.17 15.98 -10.49
N ALA A 119 18.99 15.45 -11.41
CA ALA A 119 20.28 16.04 -11.74
C ALA A 119 20.14 17.49 -12.27
N ALA A 120 19.16 17.74 -13.15
CA ALA A 120 18.87 19.08 -13.66
C ALA A 120 18.50 20.08 -12.56
N MET A 121 17.90 19.62 -11.46
CA MET A 121 17.64 20.46 -10.27
C MET A 121 18.95 20.92 -9.61
N GLY A 122 19.96 20.05 -9.58
CA GLY A 122 21.30 20.35 -9.06
C GLY A 122 22.15 21.17 -10.03
N GLU A 123 22.06 20.91 -11.34
CA GLU A 123 22.81 21.62 -12.40
C GLU A 123 22.41 23.10 -12.54
N ALA A 124 21.22 23.48 -12.09
CA ALA A 124 20.88 24.89 -11.85
C ALA A 124 21.88 25.61 -10.91
N ARG A 125 22.80 24.86 -10.26
CA ARG A 125 23.93 25.32 -9.44
C ARG A 125 25.32 24.82 -9.92
N GLY A 126 25.46 24.13 -11.07
CA GLY A 126 26.75 23.69 -11.65
C GLY A 126 26.84 22.20 -12.08
N THR A 127 27.67 21.87 -13.09
CA THR A 127 27.64 20.63 -13.91
C THR A 127 28.45 19.41 -13.39
N PRO A 128 27.95 18.17 -13.51
CA PRO A 128 28.74 16.93 -13.46
C PRO A 128 29.36 16.53 -14.81
N PRO A 129 30.53 15.85 -14.82
CA PRO A 129 31.22 15.43 -16.04
C PRO A 129 30.70 14.10 -16.63
N ASP A 130 31.02 13.89 -17.90
CA ASP A 130 30.64 12.73 -18.72
C ASP A 130 31.06 11.38 -18.11
N GLY A 131 30.11 10.44 -18.08
CA GLY A 131 30.37 9.04 -17.78
C GLY A 131 29.26 8.39 -16.96
N TRP A 132 28.70 7.31 -17.49
CA TRP A 132 27.67 6.53 -16.79
C TRP A 132 28.30 5.75 -15.63
N ARG A 133 28.28 6.34 -14.43
CA ARG A 133 28.34 5.63 -13.15
C ARG A 133 27.82 6.54 -12.06
N TRP A 134 26.59 6.25 -11.64
CA TRP A 134 25.98 6.63 -10.36
C TRP A 134 26.96 6.47 -9.20
N ARG A 135 27.82 7.46 -8.98
CA ARG A 135 28.66 7.58 -7.80
C ARG A 135 28.53 9.00 -7.30
N ALA A 136 28.00 9.08 -6.08
CA ALA A 136 28.01 10.27 -5.23
C ALA A 136 29.26 11.12 -5.49
N GLY A 137 29.08 12.40 -5.83
CA GLY A 137 30.19 13.34 -5.82
C GLY A 137 30.13 14.55 -6.74
N ALA A 138 29.20 14.64 -7.68
CA ALA A 138 29.10 15.82 -8.55
C ALA A 138 27.82 16.60 -8.27
N GLY A 139 27.78 17.31 -7.16
CA GLY A 139 26.66 18.18 -6.79
C GLY A 139 26.56 18.42 -5.28
N GLU A 140 25.83 19.46 -4.90
CA GLU A 140 25.51 19.81 -3.52
C GLU A 140 23.99 19.72 -3.28
N GLY A 141 23.57 19.79 -2.02
CA GLY A 141 22.15 19.88 -1.68
C GLY A 141 21.36 18.58 -1.74
N VAL A 142 20.03 18.74 -1.78
CA VAL A 142 19.07 17.64 -1.76
C VAL A 142 19.15 16.78 -3.03
N PRO A 143 19.33 17.34 -4.26
CA PRO A 143 19.53 16.52 -5.46
C PRO A 143 20.71 15.56 -5.33
N ALA A 144 21.86 16.01 -4.82
CA ALA A 144 23.04 15.18 -4.64
C ALA A 144 22.79 14.04 -3.63
N MET A 145 22.10 14.34 -2.52
CA MET A 145 21.68 13.35 -1.53
C MET A 145 20.74 12.30 -2.15
N LEU A 146 19.70 12.73 -2.86
CA LEU A 146 18.71 11.83 -3.49
C LEU A 146 19.38 10.93 -4.53
N LEU A 147 20.21 11.49 -5.41
CA LEU A 147 20.95 10.72 -6.40
C LEU A 147 21.88 9.73 -5.70
N GLY A 148 22.63 10.14 -4.69
CA GLY A 148 23.54 9.27 -3.94
C GLY A 148 22.82 8.09 -3.27
N LEU A 149 21.72 8.36 -2.57
CA LEU A 149 20.92 7.35 -1.88
C LEU A 149 20.28 6.35 -2.85
N LEU A 150 19.59 6.85 -3.87
CA LEU A 150 18.87 5.99 -4.83
C LEU A 150 19.85 5.21 -5.73
N SER A 151 21.01 5.78 -6.03
CA SER A 151 22.11 5.08 -6.69
C SER A 151 22.64 3.90 -5.89
N PHE A 152 22.79 4.06 -4.58
CA PHE A 152 23.24 3.01 -3.69
C PHE A 152 22.27 1.83 -3.71
N PHE A 153 20.96 2.10 -3.67
CA PHE A 153 19.93 1.07 -3.76
C PHE A 153 19.88 0.39 -5.14
N ALA A 154 20.11 1.14 -6.22
CA ALA A 154 19.96 0.62 -7.58
C ALA A 154 20.76 -0.67 -7.86
N ASP A 155 22.00 -0.79 -7.38
CA ASP A 155 22.82 -1.99 -7.60
C ASP A 155 22.27 -3.20 -6.85
N THR A 156 21.87 -3.04 -5.59
CA THR A 156 21.23 -4.10 -4.80
C THR A 156 19.93 -4.56 -5.44
N TYR A 157 19.07 -3.61 -5.86
CA TYR A 157 17.79 -3.93 -6.50
C TYR A 157 17.96 -4.63 -7.84
N ALA A 158 18.94 -4.23 -8.65
CA ALA A 158 19.22 -4.90 -9.91
C ALA A 158 19.73 -6.33 -9.72
N ARG A 159 20.58 -6.58 -8.71
CA ARG A 159 21.19 -7.90 -8.46
C ARG A 159 20.25 -8.88 -7.76
N VAL A 160 19.52 -8.43 -6.74
CA VAL A 160 18.72 -9.29 -5.87
C VAL A 160 17.31 -9.49 -6.44
N PHE A 161 16.71 -8.41 -6.94
CA PHE A 161 15.28 -8.38 -7.31
C PHE A 161 15.05 -8.23 -8.83
N GLY A 162 16.11 -8.04 -9.62
CA GLY A 162 16.02 -7.94 -11.07
C GLY A 162 15.47 -6.61 -11.60
N PHE A 163 15.32 -5.58 -10.75
CA PHE A 163 14.89 -4.24 -11.15
C PHE A 163 16.00 -3.51 -11.90
N LYS A 164 16.14 -3.80 -13.20
CA LYS A 164 17.21 -3.25 -14.05
C LYS A 164 16.97 -1.81 -14.48
N LEU A 165 15.74 -1.31 -14.37
CA LEU A 165 15.39 0.06 -14.73
C LEU A 165 15.77 1.07 -13.63
N GLY A 166 15.80 0.63 -12.37
CA GLY A 166 16.08 1.45 -11.20
C GLY A 166 15.37 0.91 -9.95
N PRO A 167 15.69 1.40 -8.74
CA PRO A 167 15.02 0.96 -7.54
C PRO A 167 13.60 1.53 -7.46
N PRO A 168 12.61 0.76 -6.97
CA PRO A 168 11.31 1.30 -6.58
C PRO A 168 11.44 2.23 -5.37
N VAL A 169 10.63 3.29 -5.34
CA VAL A 169 10.48 4.19 -4.17
C VAL A 169 9.16 3.92 -3.46
N HIS A 170 9.15 2.92 -2.56
CA HIS A 170 7.92 2.40 -1.97
C HIS A 170 7.19 3.39 -1.03
N ASP A 171 7.89 3.86 0.00
CA ASP A 171 7.32 4.64 1.11
C ASP A 171 6.58 5.92 0.66
N PRO A 172 7.11 6.71 -0.29
CA PRO A 172 6.41 7.91 -0.75
C PRO A 172 5.04 7.63 -1.38
N CYS A 173 4.78 6.42 -1.88
CA CYS A 173 3.47 6.08 -2.43
C CYS A 173 2.37 6.14 -1.35
N ALA A 174 2.63 5.66 -0.13
CA ALA A 174 1.67 5.76 0.98
C ALA A 174 1.43 7.21 1.42
N LEU A 175 2.48 8.02 1.45
CA LEU A 175 2.35 9.44 1.75
C LEU A 175 1.52 10.16 0.68
N LEU A 176 1.76 9.89 -0.60
CA LEU A 176 1.00 10.51 -1.67
C LEU A 176 -0.44 10.01 -1.76
N LEU A 177 -0.74 8.75 -1.40
CA LEU A 177 -2.13 8.31 -1.27
C LEU A 177 -2.85 9.10 -0.16
N ALA A 178 -2.18 9.36 0.96
CA ALA A 178 -2.75 10.16 2.04
C ALA A 178 -3.00 11.64 1.65
N LEU A 179 -2.09 12.23 0.87
CA LEU A 179 -2.13 13.66 0.51
C LEU A 179 -2.92 13.96 -0.76
N ARG A 180 -2.85 13.08 -1.76
CA ARG A 180 -3.40 13.24 -3.11
C ARG A 180 -4.05 11.91 -3.56
N PRO A 181 -5.15 11.48 -2.92
CA PRO A 181 -5.75 10.17 -3.17
C PRO A 181 -6.17 9.95 -4.63
N GLY A 182 -6.57 11.00 -5.34
CA GLY A 182 -6.93 10.94 -6.76
C GLY A 182 -5.79 10.55 -7.71
N LEU A 183 -4.54 10.41 -7.22
CA LEU A 183 -3.44 9.80 -7.98
C LEU A 183 -3.51 8.28 -8.02
N PHE A 184 -4.41 7.66 -7.25
CA PHE A 184 -4.49 6.22 -7.08
C PHE A 184 -5.89 5.71 -7.38
N ALA A 185 -5.98 4.58 -8.07
CA ALA A 185 -7.20 3.78 -8.07
C ALA A 185 -7.15 2.82 -6.88
N CYS A 186 -8.24 2.76 -6.10
CA CYS A 186 -8.35 1.84 -4.97
C CYS A 186 -9.59 0.95 -5.10
N LYS A 187 -9.46 -0.30 -4.68
CA LYS A 187 -10.56 -1.26 -4.56
C LYS A 187 -10.79 -1.61 -3.10
N GLN A 188 -12.06 -1.62 -2.67
CA GLN A 188 -12.44 -2.19 -1.39
C GLN A 188 -12.35 -3.71 -1.49
N SER A 189 -11.38 -4.31 -0.79
CA SER A 189 -11.11 -5.73 -0.86
C SER A 189 -11.03 -6.34 0.53
N ARG A 190 -11.47 -7.60 0.64
CA ARG A 190 -11.25 -8.38 1.85
C ARG A 190 -9.80 -8.81 1.93
N VAL A 191 -9.17 -8.59 3.06
CA VAL A 191 -7.75 -8.88 3.27
C VAL A 191 -7.58 -9.76 4.50
N ILE A 192 -6.86 -10.88 4.34
CA ILE A 192 -6.44 -11.74 5.45
C ILE A 192 -4.92 -11.72 5.48
N VAL A 193 -4.33 -11.64 6.67
CA VAL A 193 -2.89 -11.80 6.85
C VAL A 193 -2.61 -13.22 7.33
N GLU A 194 -1.84 -13.99 6.56
CA GLU A 194 -1.30 -15.27 7.03
C GLU A 194 -0.28 -15.00 8.13
N ARG A 195 -0.42 -15.67 9.28
CA ARG A 195 0.39 -15.43 10.47
C ARG A 195 1.40 -16.54 10.74
N GLU A 196 1.19 -17.71 10.13
CA GLU A 196 1.97 -18.91 10.42
C GLU A 196 2.41 -19.63 9.14
N GLY A 197 3.35 -20.56 9.31
CA GLY A 197 3.83 -21.41 8.23
C GLY A 197 4.71 -20.69 7.21
N VAL A 198 4.92 -21.33 6.07
CA VAL A 198 5.86 -20.88 5.02
C VAL A 198 5.39 -19.62 4.28
N CYS A 199 4.14 -19.22 4.46
CA CYS A 199 3.53 -18.03 3.85
C CYS A 199 3.23 -16.94 4.89
N ALA A 200 3.77 -17.03 6.12
CA ALA A 200 3.59 -15.99 7.12
C ALA A 200 3.95 -14.61 6.56
N GLY A 201 3.09 -13.61 6.81
CA GLY A 201 3.19 -12.28 6.23
C GLY A 201 2.43 -12.09 4.91
N ARG A 202 1.86 -13.16 4.32
CA ARG A 202 1.07 -13.04 3.10
C ARG A 202 -0.19 -12.22 3.34
N THR A 203 -0.37 -11.13 2.61
CA THR A 203 -1.67 -10.47 2.45
C THR A 203 -2.48 -11.21 1.39
N VAL A 204 -3.43 -12.04 1.83
CA VAL A 204 -4.38 -12.74 0.97
C VAL A 204 -5.52 -11.78 0.66
N VAL A 205 -5.53 -11.24 -0.56
CA VAL A 205 -6.47 -10.19 -0.98
C VAL A 205 -7.49 -10.76 -1.96
N ASP A 206 -8.78 -10.61 -1.66
CA ASP A 206 -9.86 -10.89 -2.61
C ASP A 206 -10.02 -9.73 -3.61
N VAL A 207 -9.06 -9.63 -4.53
CA VAL A 207 -9.05 -8.58 -5.56
C VAL A 207 -10.20 -8.76 -6.54
N LEU A 208 -10.67 -9.99 -6.77
CA LEU A 208 -11.76 -10.27 -7.71
C LEU A 208 -13.15 -10.15 -7.08
N GLY A 209 -13.26 -10.17 -5.75
CA GLY A 209 -14.52 -10.09 -5.03
C GLY A 209 -15.30 -11.40 -5.01
N VAL A 210 -14.64 -12.54 -5.30
CA VAL A 210 -15.30 -13.84 -5.48
C VAL A 210 -15.43 -14.64 -4.18
N MET A 211 -14.86 -14.14 -3.08
CA MET A 211 -14.86 -14.81 -1.78
C MET A 211 -15.91 -14.23 -0.82
N ALA A 212 -16.58 -13.13 -1.18
CA ALA A 212 -17.66 -12.57 -0.39
C ALA A 212 -18.90 -13.51 -0.40
N PRO A 213 -19.63 -13.64 0.72
CA PRO A 213 -20.91 -14.33 0.74
C PRO A 213 -21.92 -13.68 -0.24
N PRO A 214 -22.78 -14.45 -0.92
CA PRO A 214 -23.76 -13.94 -1.91
C PRO A 214 -24.69 -12.82 -1.39
N ASP A 215 -24.82 -12.71 -0.08
CA ASP A 215 -25.70 -11.85 0.69
C ASP A 215 -24.99 -10.62 1.28
N ALA A 216 -23.69 -10.45 1.03
CA ALA A 216 -22.91 -9.28 1.43
C ALA A 216 -22.96 -8.11 0.42
N GLU A 217 -23.53 -8.29 -0.78
CA GLU A 217 -23.62 -7.23 -1.79
C GLU A 217 -25.01 -6.59 -1.85
N GLY A 218 -25.12 -5.43 -1.22
CA GLY A 218 -25.90 -4.34 -1.76
C GLY A 218 -25.07 -3.58 -2.79
N ALA A 219 -25.38 -3.81 -4.08
CA ALA A 219 -25.03 -2.99 -5.24
C ALA A 219 -23.57 -3.00 -5.77
N ALA A 220 -23.27 -3.96 -6.66
CA ALA A 220 -22.60 -3.67 -7.94
C ALA A 220 -22.93 -4.76 -8.97
N SER A 221 -23.70 -4.40 -9.99
CA SER A 221 -24.06 -5.27 -11.10
C SER A 221 -22.85 -5.61 -11.99
N ALA A 222 -22.58 -6.89 -12.23
CA ALA A 222 -22.02 -7.35 -13.50
C ALA A 222 -22.35 -8.83 -13.72
N GLY A 223 -22.94 -9.12 -14.88
CA GLY A 223 -23.55 -10.39 -15.22
C GLY A 223 -22.56 -11.56 -15.31
N GLY A 224 -22.90 -12.63 -14.60
CA GLY A 224 -22.43 -13.98 -14.90
C GLY A 224 -23.61 -14.81 -15.37
N ALA A 225 -23.52 -15.37 -16.58
CA ALA A 225 -24.49 -16.34 -17.05
C ALA A 225 -24.58 -17.50 -16.05
N ALA A 226 -25.79 -17.77 -15.56
CA ALA A 226 -26.05 -18.91 -14.71
C ALA A 226 -25.59 -20.19 -15.41
N VAL A 227 -24.60 -20.87 -14.85
CA VAL A 227 -24.23 -22.21 -15.30
C VAL A 227 -25.31 -23.17 -14.78
N ASP A 228 -26.09 -23.74 -15.69
CA ASP A 228 -27.13 -24.71 -15.39
C ASP A 228 -26.50 -25.97 -14.74
N PRO A 229 -26.83 -26.28 -13.47
CA PRO A 229 -26.28 -27.45 -12.77
C PRO A 229 -26.73 -28.79 -13.38
N ALA A 230 -27.67 -28.80 -14.34
CA ALA A 230 -28.13 -30.00 -15.01
C ALA A 230 -27.24 -30.48 -16.18
N ALA A 231 -26.22 -29.70 -16.59
CA ALA A 231 -25.35 -30.07 -17.72
C ALA A 231 -24.22 -31.05 -17.36
N ALA A 232 -23.84 -31.18 -16.08
CA ALA A 232 -22.73 -32.03 -15.64
C ALA A 232 -23.11 -33.52 -15.42
N ALA A 233 -24.38 -33.88 -15.54
CA ALA A 233 -24.87 -35.22 -15.18
C ALA A 233 -25.02 -36.20 -16.36
N ARG A 234 -24.45 -35.91 -17.54
CA ARG A 234 -24.59 -36.79 -18.72
C ARG A 234 -23.28 -37.04 -19.46
N THR A 235 -22.28 -37.61 -18.79
CA THR A 235 -21.29 -38.46 -19.44
C THR A 235 -20.75 -39.50 -18.46
N GLY A 236 -21.02 -40.78 -18.74
CA GLY A 236 -20.06 -41.87 -18.61
C GLY A 236 -19.81 -42.46 -17.22
N SER A 237 -20.42 -43.62 -16.98
CA SER A 237 -20.05 -44.59 -15.96
C SER A 237 -18.59 -45.09 -16.11
N ALA A 238 -17.75 -44.89 -15.09
CA ALA A 238 -16.65 -45.79 -14.72
C ALA A 238 -16.01 -45.35 -13.39
N GLY A 239 -15.83 -46.29 -12.45
CA GLY A 239 -14.91 -46.13 -11.31
C GLY A 239 -15.56 -45.76 -9.98
N ALA A 240 -16.22 -46.73 -9.34
CA ALA A 240 -16.58 -46.63 -7.93
C ALA A 240 -15.32 -46.87 -7.07
N ASP A 241 -14.56 -45.82 -6.76
CA ASP A 241 -13.56 -45.83 -5.67
C ASP A 241 -13.12 -44.42 -5.18
N ALA A 242 -13.71 -43.32 -5.69
CA ALA A 242 -13.31 -41.94 -5.33
C ALA A 242 -14.34 -41.16 -4.46
N ALA A 243 -15.37 -41.82 -3.94
CA ALA A 243 -16.47 -41.12 -3.24
C ALA A 243 -16.13 -40.65 -1.81
N GLY A 244 -15.05 -41.17 -1.20
CA GLY A 244 -14.65 -40.81 0.18
C GLY A 244 -13.85 -39.51 0.31
N SER A 245 -13.26 -38.99 -0.77
CA SER A 245 -12.36 -37.82 -0.74
C SER A 245 -13.00 -36.51 -1.20
N ALA A 246 -14.12 -36.56 -1.93
CA ALA A 246 -14.77 -35.35 -2.45
C ALA A 246 -15.64 -34.64 -1.38
N ALA A 247 -16.22 -35.39 -0.44
CA ALA A 247 -17.07 -34.85 0.62
C ALA A 247 -16.29 -34.06 1.69
N THR A 248 -15.04 -34.43 1.96
CA THR A 248 -14.15 -33.71 2.87
C THR A 248 -13.66 -32.38 2.27
N GLY A 249 -13.44 -32.33 0.95
CA GLY A 249 -13.05 -31.11 0.23
C GLY A 249 -14.15 -30.04 0.16
N ALA A 250 -15.42 -30.44 0.07
CA ALA A 250 -16.55 -29.50 0.10
C ALA A 250 -16.79 -28.91 1.50
N ALA A 251 -16.48 -29.66 2.56
CA ALA A 251 -16.55 -29.18 3.94
C ALA A 251 -15.40 -28.22 4.29
N SER A 252 -14.18 -28.46 3.78
CA SER A 252 -13.05 -27.53 3.94
C SER A 252 -13.27 -26.22 3.18
N PHE A 253 -13.93 -26.25 2.01
CA PHE A 253 -14.29 -25.04 1.25
C PHE A 253 -15.35 -24.19 1.98
N ARG A 254 -16.31 -24.83 2.66
CA ARG A 254 -17.29 -24.11 3.51
C ARG A 254 -16.70 -23.58 4.81
N GLY A 255 -15.65 -24.22 5.35
CA GLY A 255 -14.89 -23.68 6.48
C GLY A 255 -14.21 -22.35 6.15
N ALA A 256 -13.74 -22.19 4.90
CA ALA A 256 -13.19 -20.93 4.41
C ALA A 256 -14.26 -19.85 4.20
N ALA A 257 -15.51 -20.19 3.91
CA ALA A 257 -16.58 -19.20 3.71
C ALA A 257 -16.81 -18.34 4.98
N GLY A 258 -16.72 -18.94 6.17
CA GLY A 258 -16.79 -18.21 7.44
C GLY A 258 -15.59 -17.28 7.66
N LEU A 259 -14.40 -17.71 7.26
CA LEU A 259 -13.18 -16.91 7.32
C LEU A 259 -13.29 -15.65 6.44
N TRP A 260 -13.77 -15.80 5.21
CA TRP A 260 -13.92 -14.67 4.28
C TRP A 260 -15.08 -13.75 4.66
N ALA A 261 -16.18 -14.26 5.20
CA ALA A 261 -17.27 -13.41 5.70
C ALA A 261 -16.79 -12.43 6.80
N ALA A 262 -15.91 -12.89 7.68
CA ALA A 262 -15.34 -12.12 8.78
C ALA A 262 -14.09 -11.30 8.39
N ALA A 263 -13.53 -11.51 7.19
CA ALA A 263 -12.31 -10.84 6.77
C ALA A 263 -12.51 -9.32 6.68
N PRO A 264 -11.58 -8.50 7.21
CA PRO A 264 -11.70 -7.05 7.16
C PRO A 264 -11.68 -6.54 5.72
N VAL A 265 -12.43 -5.46 5.49
CA VAL A 265 -12.45 -4.76 4.20
C VAL A 265 -11.49 -3.58 4.28
N VAL A 266 -10.55 -3.53 3.34
CA VAL A 266 -9.50 -2.51 3.26
C VAL A 266 -9.49 -1.88 1.88
N SER A 267 -9.17 -0.58 1.82
CA SER A 267 -8.95 0.13 0.57
C SER A 267 -7.57 -0.25 0.01
N VAL A 268 -7.53 -1.15 -0.96
CA VAL A 268 -6.28 -1.62 -1.58
C VAL A 268 -6.01 -0.81 -2.84
N ALA A 269 -4.87 -0.11 -2.90
CA ALA A 269 -4.45 0.56 -4.12
C ALA A 269 -4.16 -0.49 -5.21
N THR A 270 -4.73 -0.29 -6.40
CA THR A 270 -4.58 -1.19 -7.55
C THR A 270 -3.77 -0.55 -8.68
N GLU A 271 -3.85 0.78 -8.82
CA GLU A 271 -3.14 1.53 -9.84
C GLU A 271 -2.69 2.89 -9.28
N MET A 272 -1.70 3.49 -9.94
CA MET A 272 -1.19 4.82 -9.64
C MET A 272 -0.88 5.55 -10.95
N ASP A 273 -1.24 6.83 -11.04
CA ASP A 273 -0.72 7.72 -12.08
C ASP A 273 0.77 7.99 -11.81
N VAL A 274 1.62 7.18 -12.44
CA VAL A 274 3.08 7.22 -12.25
C VAL A 274 3.67 8.56 -12.70
N GLY A 275 3.11 9.20 -13.74
CA GLY A 275 3.59 10.49 -14.22
C GLY A 275 3.33 11.59 -13.20
N ALA A 276 2.08 11.72 -12.78
CA ALA A 276 1.67 12.69 -11.78
C ALA A 276 2.31 12.43 -10.40
N PHE A 277 2.57 11.16 -10.05
CA PHE A 277 3.36 10.78 -8.88
C PHE A 277 4.77 11.39 -8.94
N TRP A 278 5.49 11.20 -10.06
CA TRP A 278 6.86 11.73 -10.19
C TRP A 278 6.91 13.24 -10.23
N ASP A 279 5.92 13.89 -10.85
CA ASP A 279 5.80 15.34 -10.83
C ASP A 279 5.62 15.86 -9.40
N ALA A 280 4.76 15.24 -8.60
CA ALA A 280 4.58 15.59 -7.18
C ALA A 280 5.86 15.36 -6.35
N MET A 281 6.56 14.25 -6.58
CA MET A 281 7.81 13.93 -5.90
C MET A 281 8.93 14.93 -6.20
N LEU A 282 9.07 15.33 -7.47
CA LEU A 282 10.09 16.29 -7.90
C LEU A 282 9.75 17.71 -7.46
N GLU A 283 8.47 18.09 -7.46
CA GLU A 283 7.99 19.34 -6.86
C GLU A 283 8.36 19.42 -5.38
N ALA A 284 8.09 18.35 -4.63
CA ALA A 284 8.43 18.25 -3.21
C ALA A 284 9.94 18.30 -2.98
N ALA A 285 10.73 17.56 -3.76
CA ALA A 285 12.20 17.60 -3.68
C ALA A 285 12.74 19.00 -3.94
N ALA A 286 12.17 19.74 -4.91
CA ALA A 286 12.55 21.11 -5.21
C ALA A 286 12.23 22.05 -4.04
N ALA A 287 11.06 21.86 -3.43
CA ALA A 287 10.62 22.66 -2.29
C ALA A 287 11.52 22.44 -1.07
N VAL A 288 11.87 21.18 -0.77
CA VAL A 288 12.78 20.84 0.32
C VAL A 288 14.19 21.38 0.03
N ASP A 289 14.69 21.24 -1.21
CA ASP A 289 16.01 21.75 -1.58
C ASP A 289 16.16 23.25 -1.30
N ARG A 290 15.14 24.06 -1.61
CA ARG A 290 15.19 25.52 -1.41
C ARG A 290 15.39 25.95 0.05
N VAL A 291 14.97 25.13 1.01
CA VAL A 291 15.02 25.45 2.44
C VAL A 291 15.98 24.55 3.21
N SER A 292 16.62 23.59 2.54
CA SER A 292 17.46 22.59 3.19
C SER A 292 18.82 23.18 3.58
N PRO A 293 19.30 22.96 4.82
CA PRO A 293 20.67 23.29 5.21
C PRO A 293 21.73 22.63 4.32
N LEU A 294 21.41 21.53 3.62
CA LEU A 294 22.32 20.92 2.65
C LEU A 294 22.59 21.81 1.43
N SER A 295 21.70 22.76 1.16
CA SER A 295 21.64 23.55 -0.07
C SER A 295 21.79 25.06 0.18
N LEU A 296 21.89 25.49 1.44
CA LEU A 296 22.11 26.89 1.82
C LEU A 296 23.60 27.24 1.85
N GLU A 297 23.93 28.45 1.37
CA GLU A 297 25.28 29.03 1.48
C GLU A 297 25.70 29.19 2.96
N PRO A 298 27.01 29.19 3.28
CA PRO A 298 27.52 29.27 4.66
C PRO A 298 26.92 30.42 5.50
N ALA A 299 26.71 31.59 4.90
CA ALA A 299 26.13 32.76 5.59
C ALA A 299 24.64 32.61 5.93
N ALA A 300 23.89 31.77 5.20
CA ALA A 300 22.49 31.47 5.48
C ALA A 300 22.32 30.31 6.48
N LYS A 301 23.35 29.47 6.64
CA LYS A 301 23.39 28.39 7.65
C LYS A 301 23.45 28.93 9.08
N GLU A 302 24.17 30.04 9.31
CA GLU A 302 24.23 30.70 10.63
C GLU A 302 22.94 31.45 11.00
N ALA A 303 22.12 31.86 10.04
CA ALA A 303 20.85 32.56 10.29
C ALA A 303 19.65 31.60 10.49
N SER A 304 19.80 30.32 10.09
CA SER A 304 18.77 29.28 10.20
C SER A 304 18.90 28.39 11.44
N ALA A 305 20.05 28.44 12.14
CA ALA A 305 20.35 27.67 13.35
C ALA A 305 20.03 28.48 14.61
#